data_AF-A0A498L6M5-F1
#
_entry.id   AF-A0A498L6M5-F1
#
_cell.length_a   1.000
_cell.length_b   1.000
_cell.length_c   1.000
_cell.angle_alpha   90.00
_cell.angle_beta   90.00
_cell.angle_gamma   90.00
#
_symmetry.space_group_name_H-M   'P 1'
#
loop_
_entity.id
_entity.type
_entity.pdbx_description
1 polymer ?
#
loop_
_entity_poly.entity_id
_entity_poly.type
_entity_poly.pdbx_seq_one_letter_code
_entity_poly.pdbx_strand_id
1 'polypeptide(L)'
;MAFPSYALFYFPDSDIVKVDSTDIILREHRRAEYQVSSREQLRCEEGYIEVRLRSRGRHGQTKILAAKILLLGDVYKDLVIKRDAFKRGEDIWKTTAEKGKKAPEAIKVLQNLLYNFTVLP
;
A
#
# COMPACT_ATOMS: atom_id res chain seq x y z
N MET A 1 -1.11 7.22 14.37
CA MET A 1 -1.42 7.01 12.95
C MET A 1 -2.26 5.76 12.83
N ALA A 2 -3.40 5.83 12.14
CA ALA A 2 -4.21 4.65 11.87
C ALA A 2 -3.53 3.85 10.77
N PHE A 3 -3.25 2.57 11.00
CA PHE A 3 -2.72 1.69 9.96
C PHE A 3 -3.78 1.55 8.85
N PRO A 4 -3.35 1.46 7.57
CA PRO A 4 -4.24 1.13 6.47
C PRO A 4 -4.97 -0.17 6.78
N SER A 5 -6.28 -0.25 6.49
CA SER A 5 -7.09 -1.42 6.84
C SER A 5 -6.80 -2.63 5.95
N TYR A 6 -6.31 -2.39 4.72
CA TYR A 6 -6.07 -3.41 3.72
C TYR A 6 -4.71 -3.21 3.04
N ALA A 7 -4.17 -4.31 2.52
CA ALA A 7 -2.99 -4.28 1.67
C ALA A 7 -3.10 -5.29 0.53
N LEU A 8 -2.37 -4.98 -0.54
CA LEU A 8 -2.12 -5.89 -1.65
C LEU A 8 -0.81 -6.63 -1.40
N PHE A 9 -0.89 -7.94 -1.22
CA PHE A 9 0.23 -8.82 -0.89
C PHE A 9 0.65 -9.66 -2.09
N TYR A 10 1.96 -9.77 -2.31
CA TYR A 10 2.58 -10.70 -3.24
C TYR A 10 3.20 -11.88 -2.48
N PHE A 11 2.87 -13.11 -2.87
CA PHE A 11 3.34 -14.34 -2.26
C PHE A 11 4.32 -15.06 -3.21
N PRO A 12 5.64 -15.06 -2.92
CA PRO A 12 6.65 -15.56 -3.85
C PRO A 12 6.50 -17.06 -4.14
N ASP A 13 6.22 -17.87 -3.12
CA ASP A 13 6.13 -19.34 -3.23
C ASP A 13 5.03 -19.83 -4.18
N SER A 14 4.04 -18.99 -4.43
CA SER A 14 2.88 -19.34 -5.26
C SER A 14 2.67 -18.38 -6.44
N ASP A 15 3.52 -17.36 -6.56
CA ASP A 15 3.37 -16.23 -7.49
C ASP A 15 1.94 -15.61 -7.48
N ILE A 16 1.29 -15.65 -6.31
CA ILE A 16 -0.08 -15.16 -6.13
C ILE A 16 -0.07 -13.75 -5.59
N VAL A 17 -0.98 -12.92 -6.09
CA VAL A 17 -1.30 -11.61 -5.50
C VAL A 17 -2.70 -11.61 -4.90
N LYS A 18 -2.81 -11.16 -3.65
CA LYS A 18 -4.07 -11.14 -2.88
C LYS A 18 -4.25 -9.82 -2.15
N VAL A 19 -5.49 -9.35 -2.06
CA VAL A 19 -5.86 -8.25 -1.15
C VAL A 19 -6.39 -8.85 0.15
N ASP A 20 -5.85 -8.40 1.29
CA ASP A 20 -6.28 -8.86 2.61
C ASP A 20 -6.15 -7.73 3.65
N SER A 21 -6.67 -7.95 4.85
CA SER A 21 -6.53 -7.01 5.96
C SER A 21 -5.09 -6.94 6.45
N THR A 22 -4.60 -5.77 6.85
CA THR A 22 -3.28 -5.64 7.48
C THR A 22 -3.17 -6.34 8.84
N ASP A 23 -4.29 -6.74 9.45
CA ASP A 23 -4.29 -7.49 10.71
C ASP A 23 -3.63 -8.87 10.62
N ILE A 24 -3.51 -9.41 9.40
CA ILE A 24 -2.83 -10.69 9.17
C ILE A 24 -1.32 -10.59 9.37
N ILE A 25 -0.75 -9.38 9.36
CA ILE A 25 0.69 -9.16 9.54
C ILE A 25 1.08 -9.52 10.97
N LEU A 26 2.10 -10.36 11.10
CA LEU A 26 2.65 -10.73 12.40
C LEU A 26 3.14 -9.51 13.18
N ARG A 27 3.02 -9.55 14.52
CA ARG A 27 3.19 -8.37 15.38
C ARG A 27 4.60 -7.79 15.28
N GLU A 28 5.59 -8.66 15.18
CA GLU A 28 7.00 -8.39 14.96
C GLU A 28 7.26 -7.60 13.67
N HIS A 29 6.43 -7.79 12.64
CA HIS A 29 6.55 -7.12 11.34
C HIS A 29 5.59 -5.95 11.16
N ARG A 30 4.70 -5.65 12.11
CA ARG A 30 3.75 -4.52 11.99
C ARG A 30 4.41 -3.15 11.88
N ARG A 31 5.66 -3.01 12.34
CA ARG A 31 6.46 -1.78 12.19
C ARG A 31 7.28 -1.75 10.89
N ALA A 32 7.42 -2.90 10.23
CA ALA A 32 8.11 -3.02 8.96
C ALA A 32 7.13 -2.65 7.83
N GLU A 33 6.98 -1.36 7.58
CA GLU A 33 6.22 -0.85 6.43
C GLU A 33 7.06 -0.92 5.15
N TYR A 34 7.56 -2.12 4.80
CA TYR A 34 8.29 -2.29 3.54
C TYR A 34 7.29 -2.44 2.39
N GLN A 35 6.89 -1.30 1.83
CA GLN A 35 6.10 -1.26 0.61
C GLN A 35 7.02 -1.29 -0.61
N VAL A 36 6.77 -2.24 -1.50
CA VAL A 36 7.43 -2.37 -2.80
C VAL A 36 7.07 -1.16 -3.67
N SER A 37 8.08 -0.42 -4.12
CA SER A 37 7.92 0.77 -4.95
C SER A 37 8.12 0.54 -6.45
N SER A 38 8.65 -0.63 -6.85
CA SER A 38 8.81 -1.00 -8.27
C SER A 38 8.80 -2.51 -8.51
N ARG A 39 8.65 -2.93 -9.77
CA ARG A 39 8.60 -4.35 -10.15
C ARG A 39 9.93 -5.07 -9.89
N GLU A 40 11.05 -4.38 -10.05
CA GLU A 40 12.40 -4.92 -9.84
C GLU A 40 12.60 -5.38 -8.40
N GLN A 41 12.03 -4.65 -7.43
CA GLN A 41 12.09 -5.00 -6.01
C GLN A 41 11.36 -6.30 -5.67
N LEU A 42 10.47 -6.82 -6.53
CA LEU A 42 9.87 -8.13 -6.31
C LEU A 42 10.90 -9.26 -6.38
N ARG A 43 11.95 -9.08 -7.19
CA ARG A 43 13.03 -10.06 -7.36
C ARG A 43 14.08 -9.99 -6.25
N CYS A 44 14.05 -8.95 -5.43
CA CYS A 44 14.95 -8.82 -4.29
C CYS A 44 14.57 -9.80 -3.18
N GLU A 45 15.54 -10.27 -2.40
CA GLU A 45 15.30 -11.08 -1.20
C GLU A 45 14.92 -10.24 0.02
N GLU A 46 15.11 -8.92 -0.03
CA GLU A 46 14.75 -8.01 1.06
C GLU A 46 13.25 -7.66 1.04
N GLY A 47 12.71 -7.32 2.22
CA GLY A 47 11.37 -6.74 2.35
C GLY A 47 10.22 -7.75 2.45
N TYR A 48 10.52 -9.04 2.61
CA TYR A 48 9.51 -10.03 2.95
C TYR A 48 9.09 -9.88 4.41
N ILE A 49 7.77 -9.98 4.64
CA ILE A 49 7.16 -10.02 5.95
C ILE A 49 6.36 -11.29 6.10
N GLU A 50 6.24 -11.78 7.34
CA GLU A 50 5.41 -12.92 7.64
C GLU A 50 3.95 -12.52 7.91
N VAL A 51 3.03 -13.22 7.27
CA VAL A 51 1.58 -13.01 7.40
C VAL A 51 0.83 -14.31 7.74
N ARG A 52 -0.22 -14.22 8.56
CA ARG A 52 -1.11 -15.33 8.93
C ARG A 52 -2.31 -15.41 8.00
N LEU A 53 -2.28 -16.35 7.06
CA LEU A 53 -3.41 -16.63 6.18
C LEU A 53 -4.21 -17.83 6.65
N ARG A 54 -5.54 -17.65 6.78
CA ARG A 54 -6.47 -18.75 7.00
C ARG A 54 -6.83 -19.39 5.65
N SER A 55 -6.49 -20.66 5.47
CA SER A 55 -6.96 -21.42 4.31
C SER A 55 -8.44 -21.75 4.46
N ARG A 56 -9.24 -21.50 3.42
CA ARG A 56 -10.67 -21.87 3.39
C ARG A 56 -10.90 -23.38 3.15
N GLY A 57 -9.87 -24.15 2.79
CA GLY A 57 -9.99 -25.58 2.48
C GLY A 57 -9.59 -26.48 3.65
N ARG A 58 -10.56 -27.25 4.16
CA ARG A 58 -10.52 -28.36 5.14
C ARG A 58 -9.62 -28.12 6.37
N HIS A 59 -10.25 -27.85 7.52
CA HIS A 59 -9.67 -27.71 8.87
C HIS A 59 -9.17 -26.34 9.34
N GLY A 60 -9.53 -25.23 8.67
CA GLY A 60 -9.27 -23.90 9.23
C GLY A 60 -7.81 -23.62 9.60
N GLN A 61 -6.87 -24.34 8.95
CA GLN A 61 -5.45 -24.22 9.25
C GLN A 61 -4.99 -22.81 8.91
N THR A 62 -4.37 -22.16 9.89
CA THR A 62 -3.68 -20.90 9.71
C THR A 62 -2.25 -21.22 9.31
N LYS A 63 -1.82 -20.74 8.13
CA LYS A 63 -0.44 -20.84 7.68
C LYS A 63 0.24 -19.49 7.81
N ILE A 64 1.48 -19.50 8.27
CA ILE A 64 2.37 -18.35 8.20
C ILE A 64 3.09 -18.43 6.85
N LEU A 65 3.01 -17.36 6.07
CA LEU A 65 3.61 -17.27 4.75
C LEU A 65 4.41 -15.97 4.64
N ALA A 66 5.51 -16.02 3.90
CA ALA A 66 6.24 -14.82 3.51
C ALA A 66 5.48 -14.08 2.41
N ALA A 67 5.41 -12.75 2.52
CA ALA A 67 4.75 -11.90 1.55
C ALA A 67 5.45 -10.54 1.43
N LYS A 68 5.29 -9.88 0.29
CA LYS A 68 5.65 -8.48 0.08
C LYS A 68 4.42 -7.61 0.00
N ILE A 69 4.47 -6.42 0.60
CA ILE A 69 3.40 -5.43 0.47
C ILE A 69 3.63 -4.66 -0.83
N LEU A 70 2.72 -4.80 -1.78
CA LEU A 70 2.74 -4.01 -3.01
C LEU A 70 2.14 -2.63 -2.78
N LEU A 71 0.99 -2.58 -2.12
CA LEU A 71 0.22 -1.36 -1.89
C LEU A 71 -0.53 -1.44 -0.57
N LEU A 72 -0.62 -0.30 0.10
CA LEU A 72 -1.47 -0.10 1.27
C LEU A 72 -2.69 0.74 0.89
N GLY A 73 -3.82 0.49 1.54
CA GLY A 73 -5.03 1.26 1.29
C GLY A 73 -6.11 1.05 2.34
N ASP A 74 -7.00 2.02 2.43
CA ASP A 74 -8.23 2.00 3.21
C ASP A 74 -9.42 1.48 2.39
N VAL A 75 -9.38 1.59 1.05
CA VAL A 75 -10.43 1.13 0.15
C VAL A 75 -10.08 -0.22 -0.49
N TYR A 76 -10.74 -1.29 -0.01
CA TYR A 76 -10.56 -2.66 -0.54
C TYR A 76 -10.78 -2.76 -2.06
N LYS A 77 -11.82 -2.10 -2.58
CA LYS A 77 -12.19 -2.16 -4.00
C LYS A 77 -11.08 -1.61 -4.90
N ASP A 78 -10.42 -0.55 -4.49
CA ASP A 78 -9.33 0.07 -5.26
C ASP A 78 -8.11 -0.85 -5.32
N LEU A 79 -7.78 -1.53 -4.22
CA LEU A 79 -6.72 -2.53 -4.19
C LEU A 79 -7.06 -3.75 -5.05
N VAL A 80 -8.33 -4.16 -5.14
CA VAL A 80 -8.78 -5.24 -6.03
C VAL A 80 -8.59 -4.87 -7.51
N ILE A 81 -8.95 -3.65 -7.91
CA ILE A 81 -8.73 -3.18 -9.28
C ILE A 81 -7.24 -3.22 -9.62
N LYS A 82 -6.38 -2.76 -8.70
CA LYS A 82 -4.93 -2.79 -8.88
C LYS A 82 -4.37 -4.22 -8.88
N ARG A 83 -4.89 -5.13 -8.06
CA ARG A 83 -4.56 -6.56 -8.14
C ARG A 83 -4.81 -7.11 -9.54
N ASP A 84 -5.97 -6.80 -10.12
CA ASP A 84 -6.35 -7.33 -11.42
C ASP A 84 -5.52 -6.71 -12.55
N ALA A 85 -5.18 -5.42 -12.43
CA ALA A 85 -4.19 -4.76 -13.30
C ALA A 85 -2.82 -5.43 -13.22
N PHE A 86 -2.31 -5.69 -12.00
CA PHE A 86 -1.05 -6.39 -11.80
C PHE A 86 -1.02 -7.76 -12.47
N LYS A 87 -2.10 -8.54 -12.33
CA LYS A 87 -2.23 -9.87 -12.96
C LYS A 87 -2.21 -9.81 -14.48
N ARG A 88 -2.63 -8.69 -15.09
CA ARG A 88 -2.55 -8.44 -16.54
C ARG A 88 -1.17 -7.92 -16.99
N GLY A 89 -0.22 -7.76 -16.06
CA GLY A 89 1.11 -7.23 -16.35
C GLY A 89 1.16 -5.70 -16.43
N GLU A 90 0.11 -5.00 -16.02
CA GLU A 90 0.06 -3.54 -15.98
C GLU A 90 0.89 -2.98 -14.81
N ASP A 91 1.39 -1.76 -14.99
CA ASP A 91 2.14 -1.04 -13.97
C ASP A 91 1.19 -0.42 -12.93
N ILE A 92 1.12 -1.04 -11.75
CA ILE A 92 0.26 -0.61 -10.64
C ILE A 92 0.83 0.53 -9.81
N TRP A 93 2.10 0.89 -10.03
CA TRP A 93 2.77 1.95 -9.30
C TRP A 93 2.53 3.32 -9.97
N LYS A 94 2.41 3.35 -11.29
CA LYS A 94 2.15 4.58 -12.07
C LYS A 94 0.78 5.22 -11.81
N THR A 95 -0.24 4.44 -11.43
CA THR A 95 -1.62 4.95 -11.31
C THR A 95 -1.92 5.71 -10.02
N THR A 96 -0.96 5.86 -9.10
CA THR A 96 -1.17 6.61 -7.86
C THR A 96 -0.91 8.11 -8.02
N ALA A 97 -0.34 8.56 -9.16
CA ALA A 97 -0.11 9.98 -9.44
C ALA A 97 -1.34 10.73 -9.99
N GLU A 98 -2.30 10.04 -10.61
CA GLU A 98 -3.38 10.73 -11.36
C GLU A 98 -4.67 10.95 -10.56
N LYS A 99 -4.93 10.17 -9.50
CA LYS A 99 -6.02 10.44 -8.54
C LYS A 99 -5.62 11.41 -7.40
N GLY A 100 -4.45 12.06 -7.53
CA GLY A 100 -4.00 13.18 -6.68
C GLY A 100 -4.20 14.57 -7.30
N LYS A 101 -4.79 14.68 -8.51
CA LYS A 101 -5.17 15.97 -9.11
C LYS A 101 -6.62 16.36 -8.79
N LYS A 102 -7.01 16.30 -7.51
CA LYS A 102 -7.80 17.39 -6.96
C LYS A 102 -6.85 18.17 -6.07
N ALA A 103 -6.27 19.20 -6.65
CA ALA A 103 -5.58 20.22 -5.88
C ALA A 103 -6.51 20.63 -4.73
N PRO A 104 -6.07 20.63 -3.46
CA PRO A 104 -6.69 21.49 -2.48
C PRO A 104 -6.40 22.92 -2.94
N GLU A 105 -7.36 23.53 -3.64
CA GLU A 105 -7.43 24.95 -3.94
C GLU A 105 -7.69 25.76 -2.64
N ALA A 106 -7.03 25.38 -1.55
CA ALA A 106 -7.13 25.96 -0.21
C ALA A 106 -5.77 26.38 0.35
N ILE A 107 -4.67 26.19 -0.40
CA ILE A 107 -3.33 26.70 -0.02
C ILE A 107 -2.83 27.68 -1.08
N LYS A 108 -3.61 28.73 -1.33
CA LYS A 108 -3.13 29.97 -1.98
C LYS A 108 -3.55 31.25 -1.25
N VAL A 109 -4.23 31.15 -0.11
CA VAL A 109 -4.68 32.34 0.64
C VAL A 109 -3.74 32.72 1.79
N LEU A 110 -2.83 31.84 2.26
CA LEU A 110 -1.96 32.15 3.40
C LEU A 110 -0.54 32.62 3.04
N GLN A 111 -0.15 32.63 1.76
CA GLN A 111 1.13 33.24 1.34
C GLN A 111 1.00 34.73 0.97
N ASN A 112 -0.21 35.27 0.81
CA ASN A 112 -0.42 36.70 0.55
C ASN A 112 -0.66 37.54 1.81
N LEU A 113 -0.73 36.95 3.01
CA LEU A 113 -0.97 37.67 4.26
C LEU A 113 0.27 37.86 5.14
N LEU A 114 1.42 37.25 4.79
CA LEU A 114 2.67 37.42 5.53
C LEU A 114 3.67 38.39 4.88
N TYR A 115 3.35 38.98 3.72
CA TYR A 115 4.23 39.91 3.02
C TYR A 115 3.78 41.38 3.02
N ASN A 116 2.79 41.74 3.85
CA ASN A 116 2.28 43.12 3.94
C ASN A 116 2.42 43.77 5.33
N PHE A 117 3.20 43.19 6.25
CA PHE A 117 3.42 43.79 7.59
C PHE A 117 4.84 44.29 7.87
N THR A 118 5.66 44.47 6.84
CA THR A 118 6.97 45.11 7.00
C THR A 118 7.29 46.10 5.89
N VAL A 119 6.35 46.96 5.50
CA VAL A 119 6.72 48.30 5.02
C VAL A 119 5.57 49.26 5.27
N LEU A 120 5.87 50.33 6.01
CA LEU A 120 5.36 51.71 5.89
C LEU A 120 4.96 52.29 7.27
N PRO A 121 5.22 53.58 7.51
CA PRO A 121 6.35 54.44 7.11
C PRO A 121 7.25 54.83 8.29
#